data_AF-M1C3P3-F1
#
_entry.id   AF-M1C3P3-F1
#
_cell.length_a   1.000
_cell.length_b   1.000
_cell.length_c   1.000
_cell.angle_alpha   90.00
_cell.angle_beta   90.00
_cell.angle_gamma   90.00
#
_symmetry.space_group_name_H-M   'P 1'
#
loop_
_entity.id
_entity.type
_entity.pdbx_description
1 polymer ?
#
loop_
_entity_poly.entity_id
_entity_poly.type
_entity_poly.pdbx_seq_one_letter_code
_entity_poly.pdbx_strand_id
1 'polypeptide(L)'
;MGTRDSSEFFHDPSMLSSNAGQVRKSLSIKPNADGSGYFISLSVVNNNLKTNDRFTVPVTTAEFAVMRTAFSFALPHIMGWDRFTNRPSESISQSPSKVVPQLMEAEWDR
;
A
#
# COMPACT_ATOMS: atom_id res chain seq x y z
N MET A 1 -10.02 2.59 2.28
CA MET A 1 -10.89 2.02 3.32
C MET A 1 -11.83 3.11 3.78
N GLY A 2 -13.13 2.85 3.72
CA GLY A 2 -14.17 3.67 4.35
C GLY A 2 -14.12 3.58 5.88
N THR A 3 -14.99 4.34 6.53
CA THR A 3 -15.03 4.49 8.00
C THR A 3 -15.47 3.23 8.75
N ARG A 4 -16.12 2.29 8.05
CA ARG A 4 -16.60 1.00 8.61
C ARG A 4 -15.96 -0.22 7.97
N ASP A 5 -15.03 -0.01 7.05
CA ASP A 5 -14.37 -1.11 6.37
C ASP A 5 -13.32 -1.73 7.28
N SER A 6 -13.24 -3.05 7.24
CA SER A 6 -12.13 -3.80 7.81
C SER A 6 -11.26 -4.36 6.69
N SER A 7 -9.99 -4.65 7.01
CA SER A 7 -9.08 -5.32 6.09
C SER A 7 -8.19 -6.28 6.85
N GLU A 8 -7.88 -7.40 6.21
CA GLU A 8 -6.96 -8.41 6.74
C GLU A 8 -5.94 -8.78 5.67
N PHE A 9 -4.68 -8.83 6.08
CA PHE A 9 -3.55 -9.15 5.23
C PHE A 9 -2.81 -10.34 5.84
N PHE A 10 -2.48 -11.32 5.01
CA PHE A 10 -1.78 -12.53 5.43
C PHE A 10 -0.49 -12.65 4.63
N HIS A 11 0.62 -12.80 5.36
CA HIS A 11 1.94 -12.97 4.78
C HIS A 11 2.61 -14.20 5.37
N ASP A 12 3.09 -15.07 4.49
CA ASP A 12 4.02 -16.15 4.81
C ASP A 12 5.36 -15.80 4.13
N PRO A 13 6.42 -15.49 4.88
CA PRO A 13 7.73 -15.15 4.31
C PRO A 13 8.35 -16.26 3.46
N SER A 14 7.95 -17.51 3.68
CA SER A 14 8.45 -18.70 3.02
C SER A 14 7.41 -19.30 2.06
N MET A 15 6.41 -18.52 1.66
CA MET A 15 5.42 -18.95 0.68
C MET A 15 6.13 -19.44 -0.59
N LEU A 16 5.67 -20.57 -1.14
CA LEU A 16 6.27 -21.23 -2.32
C LEU A 16 7.66 -21.83 -2.10
N SER A 17 8.11 -21.98 -0.85
CA SER A 17 9.31 -22.74 -0.49
C SER A 17 8.98 -23.97 0.37
N SER A 18 9.98 -24.80 0.67
CA SER A 18 9.82 -25.97 1.56
C SER A 18 9.38 -25.61 2.98
N ASN A 19 9.62 -24.38 3.40
CA ASN A 19 9.33 -23.90 4.76
C ASN A 19 7.99 -23.15 4.84
N ALA A 20 7.16 -23.23 3.80
CA ALA A 20 5.83 -22.66 3.81
C ALA A 20 5.01 -23.15 5.02
N GLY A 21 4.23 -22.25 5.61
CA GLY A 21 3.40 -22.50 6.78
C GLY A 21 4.13 -22.46 8.12
N GLN A 22 5.46 -22.38 8.14
CA GLN A 22 6.23 -22.35 9.39
C GLN A 22 6.12 -21.00 10.11
N VAL A 23 6.04 -19.90 9.38
CA VAL A 23 5.84 -18.55 9.95
C VAL A 23 4.69 -17.86 9.22
N ARG A 24 3.69 -17.43 9.98
CA ARG A 24 2.51 -16.75 9.44
C ARG A 24 2.31 -15.42 10.14
N LYS A 25 2.23 -14.35 9.36
CA LYS A 25 1.95 -12.99 9.83
C LYS A 25 0.56 -12.59 9.36
N SER A 26 -0.28 -12.14 10.28
CA SER A 26 -1.61 -11.61 9.97
C SER A 26 -1.70 -10.19 10.51
N LEU A 27 -1.99 -9.23 9.63
CA LEU A 27 -2.27 -7.85 9.99
C LEU A 27 -3.76 -7.57 9.76
N SER A 28 -4.44 -7.09 10.79
CA SER A 28 -5.87 -6.79 10.76
C SER A 28 -6.10 -5.33 11.13
N ILE A 29 -6.95 -4.65 10.38
CA ILE A 29 -7.38 -3.28 10.64
C ILE A 29 -8.90 -3.32 10.75
N LYS A 30 -9.43 -3.01 11.94
CA LYS A 30 -10.87 -3.04 12.22
C LYS A 30 -11.33 -1.70 12.79
N PRO A 31 -12.46 -1.14 12.35
CA PRO A 31 -13.00 0.09 12.93
C PRO A 31 -13.44 -0.15 14.38
N ASN A 32 -13.29 0.86 15.23
CA ASN A 32 -13.85 0.83 16.56
C ASN A 32 -15.39 0.97 16.48
N ALA A 33 -16.13 0.31 17.37
CA ALA A 33 -17.59 0.27 17.35
C ALA A 33 -18.23 1.66 17.55
N ASP A 34 -17.54 2.53 18.27
CA ASP A 34 -17.93 3.93 18.54
C ASP A 34 -17.54 4.90 17.41
N GLY A 35 -16.83 4.43 16.37
CA GLY A 35 -16.35 5.27 15.27
C GLY A 35 -15.18 6.21 15.62
N SER A 36 -14.57 6.06 16.80
CA SER A 36 -13.45 6.91 17.26
C SER A 36 -12.13 6.67 16.50
N GLY A 37 -12.03 5.57 15.76
CA GLY A 37 -10.84 5.19 15.03
C GLY A 37 -10.83 3.72 14.66
N TYR A 38 -9.64 3.12 14.72
CA TYR A 38 -9.37 1.75 14.28
C TYR A 38 -8.50 1.02 15.30
N PHE A 39 -8.63 -0.29 15.36
CA PHE A 39 -7.65 -1.18 15.97
C PHE A 39 -6.80 -1.81 14.87
N ILE A 40 -5.49 -1.59 14.95
CA ILE A 40 -4.51 -2.25 14.10
C ILE A 40 -3.86 -3.36 14.92
N SER A 41 -4.00 -4.61 14.47
CA SER A 41 -3.50 -5.80 15.14
C SER A 41 -2.54 -6.57 14.24
N LEU A 42 -1.34 -6.86 14.72
CA LEU A 42 -0.39 -7.78 14.11
C LEU A 42 -0.31 -9.06 14.95
N SER A 43 -0.48 -10.22 14.31
CA SER A 43 -0.28 -11.54 14.92
C SER A 43 0.77 -12.31 14.13
N VAL A 44 1.74 -12.87 14.84
CA VAL A 44 2.83 -13.66 14.26
C VAL A 44 2.82 -15.03 14.93
N VAL A 45 2.56 -16.06 14.13
CA VAL A 45 2.67 -17.45 14.56
C VAL A 45 3.96 -18.02 13.98
N ASN A 46 4.86 -18.48 14.83
CA ASN A 46 6.12 -19.10 14.43
C ASN A 46 6.17 -20.53 14.98
N ASN A 47 5.96 -21.50 14.10
CA ASN A 47 5.94 -22.92 14.45
C ASN A 47 7.35 -23.47 14.74
N ASN A 48 8.39 -22.89 14.14
CA ASN A 48 9.78 -23.30 14.39
C ASN A 48 10.18 -23.03 15.84
N LEU A 49 9.83 -21.84 16.35
CA LEU A 49 10.12 -21.43 17.73
C LEU A 49 8.96 -21.72 18.71
N LYS A 50 7.83 -22.24 18.20
CA LYS A 50 6.58 -22.46 18.94
C LYS A 50 6.07 -21.20 19.65
N THR A 51 6.21 -20.03 19.02
CA THR A 51 5.72 -18.75 19.57
C THR A 51 4.46 -18.27 18.87
N ASN A 52 3.64 -17.53 19.61
CA ASN A 52 2.46 -16.85 19.12
C ASN A 52 2.44 -15.44 19.72
N ASP A 53 2.92 -14.48 18.93
CA ASP A 53 3.07 -13.10 19.37
C ASP A 53 1.94 -12.25 18.79
N ARG A 54 1.31 -11.44 19.64
CA ARG A 54 0.24 -10.52 19.23
C ARG A 54 0.50 -9.12 19.74
N PHE A 55 0.38 -8.16 18.83
CA PHE A 55 0.54 -6.74 19.10
C PHE A 55 -0.69 -6.00 18.55
N THR A 56 -1.35 -5.21 19.39
CA THR A 56 -2.55 -4.44 19.02
C THR A 56 -2.40 -3.00 19.49
N VAL A 57 -2.69 -2.05 18.62
CA VAL A 57 -2.63 -0.62 18.93
C VAL A 57 -3.94 0.06 18.48
N PRO A 58 -4.59 0.84 19.36
CA PRO A 58 -5.66 1.74 18.95
C PRO A 58 -5.08 2.94 18.19
N VAL A 59 -5.71 3.29 17.09
CA VAL A 59 -5.34 4.42 16.22
C VAL A 59 -6.57 5.29 16.02
N THR A 60 -6.50 6.55 16.39
CA THR A 60 -7.60 7.50 16.24
C THR A 60 -7.87 7.81 14.77
N THR A 61 -9.07 8.33 14.47
CA THR A 61 -9.42 8.79 13.10
C THR A 61 -8.45 9.86 12.58
N ALA A 62 -7.95 10.73 13.47
CA ALA A 62 -6.97 11.77 13.09
C ALA A 62 -5.62 11.16 12.69
N GLU A 63 -5.07 10.26 13.51
CA GLU A 63 -3.83 9.55 13.19
C GLU A 63 -3.96 8.73 11.90
N PHE A 64 -5.10 8.04 11.73
CA PHE A 64 -5.36 7.27 10.51
C PHE A 64 -5.46 8.17 9.27
N ALA A 65 -6.02 9.38 9.39
CA ALA A 65 -6.05 10.34 8.29
C ALA A 65 -4.65 10.81 7.90
N VAL A 66 -3.76 11.04 8.87
CA VAL A 66 -2.35 11.37 8.61
C VAL A 66 -1.65 10.22 7.88
N MET A 67 -1.83 8.98 8.35
CA MET A 67 -1.27 7.79 7.68
C MET A 67 -1.76 7.67 6.24
N ARG A 68 -3.07 7.86 6.01
CA ARG A 68 -3.66 7.80 4.66
C ARG A 68 -3.02 8.82 3.72
N THR A 69 -2.88 10.07 4.17
CA THR A 69 -2.23 11.13 3.38
C THR A 69 -0.76 10.80 3.12
N ALA A 70 -0.03 10.35 4.15
CA ALA A 70 1.37 9.97 4.02
C ALA A 70 1.57 8.80 3.04
N PHE A 71 0.70 7.78 3.08
CA PHE A 71 0.75 6.65 2.15
C PHE A 71 0.40 7.07 0.73
N SER A 72 -0.63 7.89 0.53
CA SER A 72 -0.97 8.45 -0.79
C SER A 72 0.18 9.25 -1.38
N PHE A 73 0.89 10.03 -0.57
CA PHE A 73 2.09 10.75 -0.99
C PHE A 73 3.25 9.79 -1.32
N ALA A 74 3.50 8.76 -0.49
CA ALA A 74 4.60 7.83 -0.69
C ALA A 74 4.40 6.88 -1.88
N LEU A 75 3.17 6.55 -2.24
CA LEU A 75 2.84 5.55 -3.26
C LEU A 75 3.52 5.81 -4.63
N PRO A 76 3.44 7.00 -5.25
CA PRO A 76 4.16 7.28 -6.50
C PRO A 76 5.68 7.08 -6.41
N HIS A 77 6.28 7.40 -5.26
CA HIS A 77 7.70 7.20 -5.03
C HIS A 77 8.06 5.72 -4.90
N ILE A 78 7.26 4.93 -4.17
CA ILE A 78 7.44 3.47 -4.04
C ILE A 78 7.30 2.78 -5.40
N MET A 79 6.36 3.23 -6.23
CA MET A 79 6.16 2.74 -7.61
C MET A 79 7.22 3.25 -8.59
N GLY A 80 8.06 4.21 -8.19
CA GLY A 80 9.09 4.82 -9.04
C GLY A 80 8.56 5.82 -10.07
N TRP A 81 7.27 6.16 -10.04
CA TRP A 81 6.63 7.10 -10.99
C TRP A 81 7.14 8.52 -10.84
N ASP A 82 7.58 8.88 -9.64
CA ASP A 82 8.20 10.16 -9.34
C ASP A 82 9.36 10.52 -10.29
N ARG A 83 10.10 9.51 -10.79
CA ARG A 83 11.19 9.68 -11.77
C ARG A 83 10.72 10.12 -13.15
N PHE A 84 9.45 9.91 -13.47
CA PHE A 84 8.84 10.33 -14.72
C PHE A 84 8.13 11.68 -14.58
N THR A 85 7.50 11.94 -13.42
CA THR A 85 6.77 13.19 -13.16
C THR A 85 7.67 14.35 -12.76
N ASN A 86 8.81 14.10 -12.09
CA ASN A 86 9.75 15.13 -11.66
C ASN A 86 10.86 15.41 -12.67
N ARG A 87 10.72 14.96 -13.92
CA ARG A 87 11.64 15.42 -14.97
C ARG A 87 11.42 16.92 -15.13
N PRO A 88 12.43 17.78 -14.89
CA PRO A 88 12.33 19.17 -15.29
C PRO A 88 12.00 19.15 -16.78
N SER A 89 10.97 19.89 -17.19
CA SER A 89 10.76 20.15 -18.61
C SER A 89 12.09 20.66 -19.15
N GLU A 90 12.76 19.86 -19.98
CA GLU A 90 13.84 20.39 -20.80
C GLU A 90 13.24 21.58 -21.55
N SER A 91 13.67 22.77 -21.16
CA SER A 91 13.34 24.02 -21.81
C SER A 91 13.99 23.97 -23.19
N ILE A 92 13.29 23.37 -24.16
CA ILE A 92 13.56 23.59 -25.57
C ILE A 92 12.34 24.31 -26.12
N SER A 93 12.53 25.61 -26.29
CA SER A 93 11.70 26.50 -27.10
C SER A 93 11.16 25.79 -28.33
N GLN A 94 9.85 25.50 -28.35
CA GLN A 94 9.06 25.37 -29.56
C GLN A 94 7.56 25.45 -29.19
N SER A 95 6.93 26.50 -29.69
CA SER A 95 5.50 26.82 -29.55
C SER A 95 4.61 25.91 -30.44
N PRO A 96 3.27 26.02 -30.40
CA PRO A 96 2.34 25.05 -29.85
C PRO A 96 1.62 24.18 -30.91
N SER A 97 0.80 23.25 -30.40
CA SER A 97 -0.22 22.47 -31.11
C SER A 97 0.27 21.38 -32.06
N LYS A 98 0.18 20.14 -31.58
CA LYS A 98 -0.56 19.07 -32.24
C LYS A 98 -1.06 18.10 -31.17
N VAL A 99 -2.38 17.92 -31.16
CA VAL A 99 -3.12 16.91 -30.40
C VAL A 99 -2.33 15.61 -30.37
N VAL A 100 -2.05 15.07 -29.18
CA VAL A 100 -1.28 13.84 -28.92
C VAL A 100 -1.84 12.67 -29.74
N PRO A 101 -1.21 12.24 -30.85
CA PRO A 101 -1.59 11.03 -31.58
C PRO A 101 -0.93 9.78 -30.97
N GLN A 102 0.09 10.00 -30.13
CA GLN A 102 1.05 8.99 -29.67
C GLN A 102 0.46 7.95 -28.70
N LEU A 103 -0.68 8.26 -28.07
CA LEU A 103 -1.36 7.32 -27.17
C LEU A 103 -2.24 6.34 -27.96
N MET A 104 -2.68 6.73 -29.15
CA MET A 104 -3.57 5.92 -29.98
C MET A 104 -2.81 4.84 -30.75
N GLU A 105 -1.57 5.09 -31.20
CA GLU A 105 -0.75 4.08 -31.90
C GLU A 105 -0.35 2.90 -30.99
N ALA A 106 -0.12 3.12 -29.70
CA ALA A 106 0.30 2.06 -28.76
C ALA A 106 -0.78 0.99 -28.49
N GLU A 107 -2.05 1.29 -28.79
CA GLU A 107 -3.16 0.35 -28.59
C GLU A 107 -3.41 -0.56 -29.80
N TRP A 108 -2.95 -0.16 -31.00
CA TRP A 108 -3.29 -0.83 -32.27
C TRP A 108 -2.14 -1.60 -32.94
N ASP A 109 -0.93 -1.59 -32.37
CA ASP A 109 0.16 -2.48 -32.78
C ASP A 109 -0.02 -3.89 -32.17
N ARG A 110 -1.00 -4.63 -32.69
CA ARG A 110 -1.22 -6.06 -32.42
C ARG A 110 -0.92 -6.93 -33.62
#